data_AF-A0A512UIK0-F1
#
_entry.id   AF-A0A512UIK0-F1
#
_cell.length_a   1.000
_cell.length_b   1.000
_cell.length_c   1.000
_cell.angle_alpha   90.00
_cell.angle_beta   90.00
_cell.angle_gamma   90.00
#
_symmetry.space_group_name_H-M   'P 1'
#
loop_
_entity.id
_entity.type
_entity.pdbx_description
1 polymer ?
#
loop_
_entity_poly.entity_id
_entity_poly.type
_entity_poly.pdbx_seq_one_letter_code
_entity_poly.pdbx_strand_id
1 'polypeptide(L)'
;MNLAAILIMLAWVSANTPNLGTLVVSTIFGEGVQKHLRIVQNYVVANDQMTAFEYQKTGAFKRFNTGQYLSINGAGRLVISKIPHRGFSLSRSEQSDFKKFVSYKGRYLFELCGDGRIGFQSHCKGAREVSLTFAEVF
;
A
#
# COMPACT_ATOMS: atom_id res chain seq x y z
N MET A 1 53.12 14.20 -19.65
CA MET A 1 52.13 13.15 -19.99
C MET A 1 51.51 12.69 -18.69
N ASN A 2 50.22 13.02 -18.48
CA ASN A 2 49.57 13.01 -17.18
C ASN A 2 48.92 11.66 -16.87
N LEU A 3 49.48 10.91 -15.90
CA LEU A 3 48.89 9.72 -15.28
C LEU A 3 48.21 10.14 -13.96
N ALA A 4 46.98 10.65 -13.98
CA ALA A 4 46.26 10.95 -12.72
C ALA A 4 44.72 11.04 -12.82
N ALA A 5 44.08 10.51 -13.87
CA ALA A 5 42.67 10.83 -14.14
C ALA A 5 41.78 9.62 -14.44
N ILE A 6 41.96 8.49 -13.75
CA ILE A 6 41.00 7.38 -13.81
C ILE A 6 40.70 6.91 -12.38
N LEU A 7 40.14 7.82 -11.58
CA LEU A 7 39.40 7.47 -10.36
C LEU A 7 38.00 7.06 -10.82
N ILE A 8 37.85 5.76 -11.07
CA ILE A 8 36.57 5.12 -11.42
C ILE A 8 35.62 5.38 -10.27
N MET A 9 34.62 6.23 -10.53
CA MET A 9 33.47 6.42 -9.68
C MET A 9 32.72 5.09 -9.54
N LEU A 10 33.10 4.31 -8.54
CA LEU A 10 32.20 3.36 -7.91
C LEU A 10 31.15 4.19 -7.17
N ALA A 11 30.21 4.77 -7.92
CA ALA A 11 28.99 5.30 -7.35
C ALA A 11 28.23 4.09 -6.81
N TRP A 12 28.20 3.97 -5.49
CA TRP A 12 27.37 3.03 -4.78
C TRP A 12 25.92 3.33 -5.16
N VAL A 13 25.40 2.62 -6.15
CA VAL A 13 23.96 2.49 -6.34
C VAL A 13 23.51 1.76 -5.09
N SER A 14 23.11 2.52 -4.07
CA SER A 14 22.37 1.97 -2.94
C SER A 14 21.14 1.34 -3.54
N ALA A 15 21.18 0.01 -3.65
CA ALA A 15 20.07 -0.79 -4.10
C ALA A 15 18.96 -0.59 -3.06
N ASN A 16 18.06 0.35 -3.34
CA ASN A 16 16.86 0.55 -2.54
C ASN A 16 16.01 -0.69 -2.72
N THR A 17 16.15 -1.65 -1.81
CA THR A 17 15.24 -2.78 -1.72
C THR A 17 13.85 -2.23 -1.42
N PRO A 18 12.86 -2.40 -2.31
CA PRO A 18 11.50 -1.97 -1.99
C PRO A 18 10.99 -2.76 -0.79
N ASN A 19 10.22 -2.10 0.08
CA ASN A 19 9.64 -2.79 1.22
C ASN A 19 8.53 -3.72 0.70
N LEU A 20 8.75 -5.03 0.79
CA LEU A 20 7.80 -6.04 0.37
C LEU A 20 6.90 -6.41 1.53
N GLY A 21 5.59 -6.39 1.30
CA GLY A 21 4.62 -6.64 2.35
C GLY A 21 3.22 -6.87 1.81
N THR A 22 2.26 -6.96 2.72
CA THR A 22 0.86 -7.19 2.39
C THR A 22 -0.04 -6.18 3.07
N LEU A 23 -1.14 -5.82 2.40
CA LEU A 23 -2.13 -4.91 2.95
C LEU A 23 -3.22 -5.69 3.69
N VAL A 24 -3.52 -5.23 4.90
CA VAL A 24 -4.43 -5.88 5.84
C VAL A 24 -5.38 -4.85 6.42
N VAL A 25 -6.68 -5.14 6.41
CA VAL A 25 -7.66 -4.47 7.25
C VAL A 25 -7.37 -4.86 8.70
N SER A 26 -6.92 -3.89 9.49
CA SER A 26 -6.51 -4.11 10.89
C SER A 26 -7.64 -3.83 11.88
N THR A 27 -8.59 -2.97 11.52
CA THR A 27 -9.75 -2.66 12.36
C THR A 27 -11.01 -2.48 11.52
N ILE A 28 -12.16 -2.80 12.10
CA ILE A 28 -13.50 -2.42 11.60
C ILE A 28 -14.23 -1.78 12.77
N PHE A 29 -14.67 -0.52 12.63
CA PHE A 29 -15.27 0.26 13.73
C PHE A 29 -14.40 0.27 15.01
N GLY A 30 -13.07 0.33 14.84
CA GLY A 30 -12.12 0.31 15.96
C GLY A 30 -11.83 -1.07 16.55
N GLU A 31 -12.64 -2.09 16.24
CA GLU A 31 -12.39 -3.46 16.70
C GLU A 31 -11.30 -4.11 15.87
N GLY A 32 -10.32 -4.74 16.54
CA GLY A 32 -9.19 -5.40 15.89
C GLY A 32 -9.62 -6.60 15.05
N VAL A 33 -9.22 -6.60 13.79
CA VAL A 33 -9.44 -7.71 12.85
C VAL A 33 -8.19 -7.96 12.02
N GLN A 34 -8.14 -9.10 11.34
CA GLN A 34 -7.11 -9.38 10.34
C GLN A 34 -7.77 -9.92 9.08
N LYS A 35 -7.95 -9.06 8.08
CA LYS A 35 -8.42 -9.44 6.75
C LYS A 35 -7.46 -8.92 5.69
N HIS A 36 -6.90 -9.82 4.88
CA HIS A 36 -6.03 -9.44 3.78
C HIS A 36 -6.81 -8.72 2.67
N LEU A 37 -6.09 -7.92 1.88
CA LEU A 37 -6.65 -7.34 0.68
C LEU A 37 -6.35 -8.22 -0.55
N ARG A 38 -7.41 -8.53 -1.30
CA ARG A 38 -7.35 -9.23 -2.60
C ARG A 38 -7.76 -8.30 -3.73
N ILE A 39 -7.24 -8.57 -4.92
CA ILE A 39 -7.70 -7.93 -6.16
C ILE A 39 -8.70 -8.84 -6.89
N VAL A 40 -9.90 -8.30 -7.16
CA VAL A 40 -10.96 -8.95 -7.94
C VAL A 40 -11.46 -7.98 -9.00
N GLN A 41 -11.32 -8.33 -10.29
CA GLN A 41 -11.77 -7.49 -11.42
C GLN A 41 -11.29 -6.03 -11.31
N ASN A 42 -10.01 -5.83 -10.95
CA ASN A 42 -9.36 -4.54 -10.68
C ASN A 42 -9.78 -3.80 -9.41
N TYR A 43 -10.74 -4.29 -8.65
CA TYR A 43 -11.10 -3.72 -7.34
C TYR A 43 -10.33 -4.40 -6.21
N VAL A 44 -10.08 -3.62 -5.16
CA VAL A 44 -9.52 -4.15 -3.92
C VAL A 44 -10.65 -4.50 -2.96
N VAL A 45 -10.66 -5.75 -2.50
CA VAL A 45 -11.68 -6.32 -1.61
C VAL A 45 -11.03 -6.89 -0.35
N ALA A 46 -11.72 -6.79 0.78
CA ALA A 46 -11.32 -7.49 2.00
C ALA A 46 -11.62 -8.99 1.88
N ASN A 47 -10.64 -9.84 2.15
CA ASN A 47 -10.74 -11.30 2.06
C ASN A 47 -9.69 -11.95 2.99
N ASP A 48 -9.60 -13.27 3.01
CA ASP A 48 -8.55 -14.04 3.68
C ASP A 48 -7.36 -14.35 2.74
N GLN A 49 -7.50 -14.08 1.43
CA GLN A 49 -6.41 -14.26 0.47
C GLN A 49 -5.46 -13.07 0.39
N MET A 50 -4.17 -13.39 0.41
CA MET A 50 -3.07 -12.44 0.46
C MET A 50 -2.66 -11.91 -0.92
N THR A 51 -2.45 -10.60 -1.02
CA THR A 51 -1.80 -9.95 -2.18
C THR A 51 -0.53 -9.24 -1.72
N ALA A 52 0.60 -9.56 -2.35
CA ALA A 52 1.88 -8.92 -2.09
C ALA A 52 2.04 -7.60 -2.84
N PHE A 53 2.54 -6.59 -2.13
CA PHE A 53 2.83 -5.26 -2.63
C PHE A 53 4.25 -4.83 -2.23
N GLU A 54 4.91 -4.16 -3.16
CA GLU A 54 6.10 -3.34 -2.94
C GLU A 54 5.64 -1.91 -2.61
N TYR A 55 6.03 -1.41 -1.43
CA TYR A 55 5.89 0.02 -1.13
C TYR A 55 7.11 0.78 -1.66
N GLN A 56 6.84 1.75 -2.53
CA GLN A 56 7.88 2.57 -3.16
C GLN A 56 8.13 3.85 -2.37
N LYS A 57 9.37 4.35 -2.37
CA LYS A 57 9.75 5.63 -1.74
C LYS A 57 8.93 6.84 -2.24
N THR A 58 8.33 6.73 -3.42
CA THR A 58 7.45 7.75 -4.01
C THR A 58 6.05 7.79 -3.38
N GLY A 59 5.74 6.92 -2.41
CA GLY A 59 4.42 6.83 -1.78
C GLY A 59 3.40 6.09 -2.64
N ALA A 60 3.84 5.09 -3.41
CA ALA A 60 3.00 4.24 -4.25
C ALA A 60 3.15 2.77 -3.86
N PHE A 61 2.04 2.03 -3.85
CA PHE A 61 2.07 0.57 -3.71
C PHE A 61 2.01 -0.08 -5.08
N LYS A 62 3.01 -0.89 -5.42
CA LYS A 62 3.10 -1.66 -6.64
C LYS A 62 2.88 -3.13 -6.31
N ARG A 63 2.01 -3.82 -7.04
CA ARG A 63 1.80 -5.27 -6.87
C ARG A 63 3.01 -6.05 -7.37
N PHE A 64 3.59 -6.86 -6.48
CA PHE A 64 4.91 -7.51 -6.63
C PHE A 64 5.10 -8.25 -7.97
N ASN A 65 4.08 -8.93 -8.50
CA ASN A 65 4.24 -9.77 -9.70
C ASN A 65 3.72 -9.16 -11.02
N THR A 66 3.02 -8.03 -10.96
CA THR A 66 2.33 -7.51 -12.16
C THR A 66 2.79 -6.13 -12.57
N GLY A 67 3.51 -5.42 -11.69
CA GLY A 67 3.88 -4.04 -11.91
C GLY A 67 2.70 -3.06 -11.88
N GLN A 68 1.48 -3.51 -11.62
CA GLN A 68 0.32 -2.64 -11.48
C GLN A 68 0.31 -1.97 -10.10
N TYR A 69 -0.34 -0.83 -9.99
CA TYR A 69 -0.31 0.02 -8.80
C TYR A 69 -1.66 0.10 -8.11
N LEU A 70 -1.64 0.12 -6.79
CA LEU A 70 -2.81 0.52 -6.00
C LEU A 70 -3.13 1.98 -6.31
N SER A 71 -4.41 2.28 -6.52
CA SER A 71 -4.91 3.58 -6.94
C SER A 71 -6.27 3.84 -6.31
N ILE A 72 -6.68 5.10 -6.24
CA ILE A 72 -8.04 5.49 -5.89
C ILE A 72 -8.69 6.08 -7.14
N ASN A 73 -9.83 5.54 -7.58
CA ASN A 73 -10.54 6.04 -8.75
C ASN A 73 -11.41 7.28 -8.41
N GLY A 74 -12.06 7.87 -9.42
CA GLY A 74 -12.91 9.06 -9.23
C GLY A 74 -14.13 8.85 -8.33
N ALA A 75 -14.51 7.60 -8.04
CA ALA A 75 -15.59 7.26 -7.11
C ALA A 75 -15.06 6.94 -5.69
N GLY A 76 -13.79 7.25 -5.40
CA GLY A 76 -13.18 6.97 -4.11
C GLY A 76 -12.89 5.48 -3.86
N ARG A 77 -12.97 4.60 -4.86
CA ARG A 77 -12.72 3.15 -4.67
C ARG A 77 -11.25 2.80 -4.87
N LEU A 78 -10.73 1.92 -4.03
CA LEU A 78 -9.40 1.34 -4.23
C LEU A 78 -9.45 0.35 -5.40
N VAL A 79 -8.59 0.60 -6.37
CA VAL A 79 -8.48 -0.14 -7.63
C VAL A 79 -7.03 -0.37 -7.99
N ILE A 80 -6.81 -1.17 -9.04
CA ILE A 80 -5.50 -1.41 -9.63
C ILE A 80 -5.37 -0.65 -10.95
N SER A 81 -4.27 0.07 -11.11
CA SER A 81 -3.94 0.91 -12.27
C SER A 81 -2.60 0.53 -12.88
N LYS A 82 -2.37 0.90 -14.15
CA LYS A 82 -1.05 0.79 -14.80
C LYS A 82 -0.10 1.93 -14.43
N ILE A 83 -0.63 3.03 -13.90
CA ILE A 83 0.11 4.25 -13.61
C ILE A 83 0.36 4.33 -12.09
N PRO A 84 1.58 4.65 -11.62
CA PRO A 84 1.85 4.86 -10.21
C PRO A 84 0.93 5.91 -9.60
N HIS A 85 0.16 5.52 -8.57
CA HIS A 85 -0.67 6.44 -7.81
C HIS A 85 0.05 6.80 -6.50
N ARG A 86 0.39 8.07 -6.34
CA ARG A 86 1.11 8.59 -5.17
C ARG A 86 0.15 9.14 -4.11
N GLY A 87 0.69 9.43 -2.94
CA GLY A 87 -0.06 10.01 -1.82
C GLY A 87 -0.40 9.01 -0.74
N PHE A 88 -0.04 7.74 -0.92
CA PHE A 88 0.02 6.80 0.18
C PHE A 88 1.25 7.07 1.05
N SER A 89 1.11 6.89 2.35
CA SER A 89 2.23 6.91 3.29
C SER A 89 2.10 5.80 4.32
N LEU A 90 3.24 5.45 4.90
CA LEU A 90 3.36 4.49 5.99
C LEU A 90 3.79 5.22 7.26
N SER A 91 3.08 5.02 8.36
CA SER A 91 3.51 5.44 9.70
C SER A 91 3.73 4.23 10.61
N ARG A 92 4.67 4.33 11.54
CA ARG A 92 4.99 3.23 12.48
C ARG A 92 3.77 2.93 13.35
N SER A 93 3.48 1.64 13.57
CA SER A 93 2.57 1.23 14.62
C SER A 93 3.32 1.15 15.94
N GLU A 94 2.73 1.65 17.04
CA GLU A 94 3.30 1.50 18.39
C GLU A 94 3.39 0.04 18.82
N GLN A 95 2.57 -0.84 18.21
CA GLN A 95 2.47 -2.25 18.59
C GLN A 95 3.50 -3.15 17.88
N SER A 96 4.07 -2.72 16.75
CA SER A 96 4.97 -3.58 15.95
C SER A 96 5.76 -2.78 14.92
N ASP A 97 7.05 -3.07 14.83
CA ASP A 97 7.94 -2.46 13.82
C ASP A 97 7.68 -2.95 12.40
N PHE A 98 7.10 -4.15 12.27
CA PHE A 98 6.77 -4.80 10.99
C PHE A 98 5.38 -4.43 10.48
N LYS A 99 4.57 -3.74 11.29
CA LYS A 99 3.23 -3.26 10.90
C LYS A 99 3.23 -1.75 10.84
N LYS A 100 2.86 -1.22 9.68
CA LYS A 100 2.79 0.23 9.45
C LYS A 100 1.36 0.61 9.10
N PHE A 101 0.83 1.66 9.73
CA PHE A 101 -0.46 2.20 9.33
C PHE A 101 -0.35 2.81 7.95
N VAL A 102 -1.34 2.51 7.11
CA VAL A 102 -1.44 3.09 5.78
C VAL A 102 -2.30 4.34 5.87
N SER A 103 -1.80 5.43 5.31
CA SER A 103 -2.62 6.63 5.11
C SER A 103 -2.63 7.00 3.63
N TYR A 104 -3.67 7.70 3.20
CA TYR A 104 -3.74 8.33 1.88
C TYR A 104 -4.04 9.82 2.05
N LYS A 105 -3.15 10.66 1.51
CA LYS A 105 -3.19 12.12 1.65
C LYS A 105 -3.35 12.57 3.11
N GLY A 106 -2.66 11.89 4.03
CA GLY A 106 -2.63 12.19 5.46
C GLY A 106 -3.80 11.63 6.29
N ARG A 107 -4.75 10.91 5.67
CA ARG A 107 -5.88 10.27 6.38
C ARG A 107 -5.71 8.76 6.40
N TYR A 108 -5.88 8.14 7.57
CA TYR A 108 -5.66 6.71 7.78
C TYR A 108 -6.96 5.87 7.79
N LEU A 109 -8.11 6.53 7.73
CA LEU A 109 -9.42 5.89 7.72
C LEU A 109 -9.88 5.64 6.28
N PHE A 110 -10.26 4.40 6.02
CA PHE A 110 -10.82 3.90 4.78
C PHE A 110 -12.23 3.37 5.06
N GLU A 111 -12.91 2.93 4.01
CA GLU A 111 -14.27 2.42 4.10
C GLU A 111 -14.33 0.98 3.57
N LEU A 112 -14.87 0.04 4.34
CA LEU A 112 -15.33 -1.25 3.85
C LEU A 112 -16.79 -1.12 3.44
N CYS A 113 -17.05 -1.22 2.16
CA CYS A 113 -18.38 -1.05 1.59
C CYS A 113 -19.24 -2.31 1.72
N GLY A 114 -20.56 -2.18 1.56
CA GLY A 114 -21.48 -3.31 1.59
C GLY A 114 -21.22 -4.38 0.51
N ASP A 115 -20.53 -4.00 -0.58
CA ASP A 115 -20.06 -4.90 -1.64
C ASP A 115 -18.67 -5.53 -1.37
N GLY A 116 -18.12 -5.36 -0.17
CA GLY A 116 -16.83 -5.90 0.26
C GLY A 116 -15.60 -5.17 -0.31
N ARG A 117 -15.80 -4.16 -1.16
CA ARG A 117 -14.73 -3.35 -1.73
C ARG A 117 -14.25 -2.30 -0.74
N ILE A 118 -12.97 -1.95 -0.83
CA ILE A 118 -12.38 -0.87 -0.04
C ILE A 118 -12.52 0.47 -0.78
N GLY A 119 -12.94 1.49 -0.03
CA GLY A 119 -13.06 2.87 -0.46
C GLY A 119 -12.28 3.83 0.42
N PHE A 120 -12.20 5.09 -0.03
CA PHE A 120 -11.64 6.22 0.66
C PHE A 120 -12.52 7.43 0.34
N GLN A 121 -13.25 7.95 1.34
CA GLN A 121 -14.23 9.02 1.15
C GLN A 121 -15.21 8.72 -0.01
N SER A 122 -15.59 7.45 -0.16
CA SER A 122 -16.46 6.98 -1.24
C SER A 122 -17.94 7.06 -0.88
N HIS A 123 -18.27 7.20 0.41
CA HIS A 123 -19.64 7.28 0.91
C HIS A 123 -20.55 6.16 0.39
N CYS A 124 -19.97 4.97 0.21
CA CYS A 124 -20.67 3.82 -0.34
C CYS A 124 -21.77 3.31 0.59
N LYS A 125 -22.80 2.69 0.02
CA LYS A 125 -23.88 2.07 0.81
C LYS A 125 -23.32 1.02 1.77
N GLY A 126 -23.68 1.14 3.04
CA GLY A 126 -23.21 0.24 4.09
C GLY A 126 -21.72 0.36 4.42
N ALA A 127 -21.11 1.53 4.15
CA ALA A 127 -19.73 1.82 4.51
C ALA A 127 -19.52 1.62 6.01
N ARG A 128 -18.45 0.89 6.35
CA ARG A 128 -17.91 0.78 7.70
C ARG A 128 -16.52 1.35 7.70
N GLU A 129 -16.18 2.10 8.73
CA GLU A 129 -14.84 2.65 8.87
C GLU A 129 -13.84 1.53 9.15
N VAL A 130 -12.73 1.54 8.42
CA VAL A 130 -11.64 0.58 8.58
C VAL A 130 -10.28 1.25 8.54
N SER A 131 -9.34 0.73 9.32
CA SER A 131 -7.92 1.07 9.20
C SER A 131 -7.19 0.01 8.39
N LEU A 132 -6.24 0.45 7.56
CA LEU A 132 -5.36 -0.42 6.80
C LEU A 132 -3.95 -0.42 7.41
N THR A 133 -3.33 -1.58 7.42
CA THR A 133 -1.93 -1.77 7.78
C THR A 133 -1.18 -2.46 6.65
N PHE A 134 0.10 -2.11 6.54
CA PHE A 134 1.07 -2.80 5.72
C PHE A 134 1.94 -3.65 6.63
N ALA A 135 1.88 -4.97 6.45
CA ALA A 135 2.69 -5.94 7.15
C ALA A 135 3.88 -6.32 6.27
N GLU A 136 5.09 -5.90 6.66
CA GLU A 136 6.35 -6.22 5.96
C GLU A 136 6.68 -7.71 6.16
N VAL A 137 7.24 -8.35 5.11
CA VAL A 137 7.55 -9.79 5.15
C VAL A 137 9.01 -10.05 5.52
N PHE A 138 9.91 -9.06 5.48
CA PHE A 138 11.32 -9.19 5.85
C PHE A 138 11.91 -7.86 6.32
#